data_AF-C6TEW1-F1
#
_entry.id   AF-C6TEW1-F1
#
_cell.length_a   1.000
_cell.length_b   1.000
_cell.length_c   1.000
_cell.angle_alpha   90.00
_cell.angle_beta   90.00
_cell.angle_gamma   90.00
#
_symmetry.space_group_name_H-M   'P 1'
#
loop_
_entity.id
_entity.type
_entity.pdbx_description
1 polymer ?
#
loop_
_entity_poly.entity_id
_entity_poly.type
_entity_poly.pdbx_seq_one_letter_code
_entity_poly.pdbx_strand_id
1 'polypeptide(L)'
;MEDLMSKGMRYAKQALLSGCSAGGLATIIHCDEFRELFPRTTRVKCLSDAGLFLDSVDVSGRRSLRNLFGGVVTLQAQAINWLRIEPQIITNYNYRSAKKSSKELY
;
A
#
# COMPACT_ATOMS: atom_id res chain seq x y z
N MET A 1 15.10 -4.66 -10.00
CA MET A 1 14.09 -5.01 -11.03
C MET A 1 14.70 -5.20 -12.41
N GLU A 2 15.68 -4.39 -12.80
CA GLU A 2 16.35 -4.49 -14.12
C GLU A 2 16.92 -5.87 -14.44
N ASP A 3 17.55 -6.55 -13.48
CA ASP A 3 18.08 -7.90 -13.67
C ASP A 3 17.00 -8.93 -14.01
N LEU A 4 15.87 -8.92 -13.29
CA LEU A 4 14.74 -9.80 -13.61
C LEU A 4 14.13 -9.45 -14.97
N MET A 5 14.10 -8.17 -15.32
CA MET A 5 13.63 -7.71 -16.63
C MET A 5 14.55 -8.16 -17.77
N SER A 6 15.88 -8.20 -17.58
CA SER A 6 16.82 -8.72 -18.57
C SER A 6 16.70 -10.25 -18.72
N LYS A 7 16.39 -10.95 -17.63
CA LYS A 7 16.18 -12.42 -17.59
C LYS A 7 14.83 -12.88 -18.12
N GLY A 8 14.05 -12.00 -18.75
CA GLY A 8 12.84 -12.36 -19.50
C GLY A 8 11.53 -11.92 -18.85
N MET A 9 11.54 -11.36 -17.64
CA MET A 9 10.31 -10.85 -17.00
C MET A 9 9.63 -9.76 -17.85
N ARG A 10 10.37 -9.01 -18.67
CA ARG A 10 9.81 -8.01 -19.60
C ARG A 10 8.79 -8.58 -20.60
N TYR A 11 8.82 -9.89 -20.84
CA TYR A 11 7.92 -10.59 -21.75
C TYR A 11 6.78 -11.33 -21.02
N ALA A 12 6.69 -11.18 -19.69
CA ALA A 12 5.67 -11.86 -18.91
C ALA A 12 4.26 -11.39 -19.32
N LYS A 13 3.36 -12.36 -19.51
CA LYS A 13 1.92 -12.09 -19.74
C LYS A 13 1.21 -11.69 -18.45
N GLN A 14 1.71 -12.18 -17.32
CA GLN A 14 1.18 -11.93 -15.99
C GLN A 14 2.34 -11.67 -15.03
N ALA A 15 2.20 -10.70 -14.14
CA ALA A 15 3.17 -10.43 -13.09
C ALA A 15 2.44 -10.16 -11.78
N LEU A 16 2.97 -10.69 -10.68
CA LEU A 16 2.44 -10.50 -9.33
C LEU A 16 3.54 -9.91 -8.46
N LEU A 17 3.27 -8.74 -7.88
CA LEU A 17 4.07 -8.22 -6.78
C LEU A 17 3.40 -8.60 -5.46
N SER A 18 4.09 -9.33 -4.60
CA SER A 18 3.54 -9.72 -3.30
C SER A 18 4.54 -9.48 -2.18
N GLY A 19 4.04 -9.17 -0.99
CA GLY A 19 4.86 -9.04 0.20
C GLY A 19 4.05 -9.18 1.49
N CYS A 20 4.74 -9.52 2.58
CA CYS A 20 4.17 -9.70 3.92
C CYS A 20 4.71 -8.62 4.88
N SER A 21 3.89 -8.14 5.83
CA SER A 21 4.28 -7.17 6.86
C SER A 21 4.81 -5.87 6.22
N ALA A 22 6.02 -5.42 6.55
CA ALA A 22 6.67 -4.28 5.89
C ALA A 22 6.75 -4.43 4.36
N GLY A 23 6.91 -5.66 3.85
CA GLY A 23 6.88 -5.95 2.41
C GLY A 23 5.48 -5.85 1.80
N GLY A 24 4.43 -6.06 2.59
CA GLY A 24 3.04 -5.82 2.17
C GLY A 24 2.78 -4.32 1.99
N LEU A 25 3.23 -3.50 2.95
CA LEU A 25 3.18 -2.05 2.82
C LEU A 25 3.97 -1.56 1.61
N ALA A 26 5.19 -2.08 1.41
CA ALA A 26 5.99 -1.80 0.22
C ALA A 26 5.26 -2.18 -1.07
N THR A 27 4.56 -3.33 -1.07
CA THR A 27 3.75 -3.78 -2.22
C THR A 27 2.62 -2.81 -2.53
N ILE A 28 1.94 -2.28 -1.50
CA ILE A 28 0.91 -1.23 -1.68
C ILE A 28 1.55 0.03 -2.27
N ILE A 29 2.67 0.47 -1.71
CA ILE A 29 3.33 1.73 -2.06
C ILE A 29 3.90 1.68 -3.49
N HIS A 30 4.50 0.57 -3.92
CA HIS A 30 5.22 0.47 -5.19
C HIS A 30 4.44 -0.24 -6.30
N CYS A 31 3.17 -0.59 -6.09
CA CYS A 31 2.39 -1.34 -7.08
C CYS A 31 2.29 -0.61 -8.43
N ASP A 32 2.09 0.71 -8.42
CA ASP A 32 1.95 1.50 -9.65
C ASP A 32 3.28 1.59 -10.42
N GLU A 33 4.39 1.85 -9.72
CA GLU A 33 5.73 1.83 -10.33
C GLU A 33 6.04 0.45 -10.91
N PHE A 34 5.71 -0.63 -10.20
CA PHE A 34 5.87 -1.99 -10.70
C PHE A 34 5.03 -2.22 -11.97
N ARG A 35 3.80 -1.68 -12.02
CA ARG A 35 2.91 -1.74 -13.20
C ARG A 35 3.50 -1.01 -14.40
N GLU A 36 4.16 0.12 -14.19
CA GLU A 36 4.77 0.97 -15.22
C GLU A 36 5.96 0.30 -15.90
N LEU A 37 6.60 -0.70 -15.26
CA LEU A 37 7.68 -1.46 -15.87
C LEU A 37 7.22 -2.38 -17.03
N PHE A 38 5.91 -2.59 -17.18
CA PHE A 38 5.34 -3.52 -18.17
C PHE A 38 4.43 -2.81 -19.18
N PRO A 39 4.33 -3.33 -20.43
CA PRO A 39 3.35 -2.82 -21.39
C PRO A 39 1.91 -2.98 -20.89
N ARG A 40 0.97 -2.25 -21.51
CA ARG A 40 -0.45 -2.30 -21.11
C ARG A 40 -1.08 -3.69 -21.26
N THR A 41 -0.55 -4.52 -22.14
CA THR A 41 -1.00 -5.90 -22.41
C THR A 41 -0.67 -6.89 -21.29
N THR A 42 0.32 -6.62 -20.44
CA THR A 42 0.67 -7.49 -19.30
C THR A 42 -0.32 -7.28 -18.16
N ARG A 43 -0.88 -8.38 -17.64
CA ARG A 43 -1.77 -8.35 -16.47
C ARG A 43 -0.92 -8.33 -15.20
N VAL A 44 -0.78 -7.14 -14.62
CA VAL A 44 -0.10 -6.95 -13.33
C VAL A 44 -1.12 -6.97 -12.20
N LYS A 45 -0.78 -7.66 -11.10
CA LYS A 45 -1.53 -7.65 -9.84
C LYS A 45 -0.57 -7.45 -8.68
N CYS A 46 -1.09 -6.92 -7.57
CA CYS A 46 -0.35 -6.74 -6.34
C CYS A 46 -1.12 -7.35 -5.18
N LEU A 47 -0.43 -8.06 -4.29
CA LEU A 47 -1.00 -8.69 -3.11
C LEU A 47 -0.21 -8.29 -1.87
N SER A 48 -0.84 -7.47 -1.02
CA SER A 48 -0.29 -7.10 0.27
C SER A 48 -0.86 -8.00 1.36
N ASP A 49 0.01 -8.79 1.97
CA ASP A 49 -0.28 -9.58 3.15
C ASP A 49 0.22 -8.86 4.42
N ALA A 50 -0.62 -8.73 5.44
CA ALA A 50 -0.31 -8.05 6.71
C ALA A 50 0.36 -6.65 6.58
N GLY A 51 0.21 -5.97 5.44
CA GLY A 51 0.87 -4.70 5.14
C GLY A 51 0.09 -3.45 5.52
N LEU A 52 -1.10 -3.62 6.08
CA LEU A 52 -1.97 -2.54 6.52
C LEU A 52 -1.84 -2.35 8.03
N PHE A 53 -1.42 -1.16 8.45
CA PHE A 53 -1.28 -0.80 9.85
C PHE A 53 -2.33 0.25 10.22
N LEU A 54 -3.10 -0.03 11.27
CA LEU A 54 -4.11 0.90 11.76
C LEU A 54 -3.46 1.99 12.60
N ASP A 55 -3.74 3.25 12.26
CA ASP A 55 -3.49 4.38 13.14
C ASP A 55 -4.68 4.59 14.09
N SER A 56 -4.87 3.63 14.99
CA SER A 56 -5.94 3.63 15.98
C SER A 56 -5.40 3.70 17.40
N VAL A 57 -6.25 4.19 18.29
CA VAL A 57 -6.03 4.05 19.73
C VAL A 57 -6.32 2.60 20.12
N ASP A 58 -5.39 1.97 20.83
CA ASP A 58 -5.54 0.62 21.35
C ASP A 58 -6.35 0.58 22.66
N VAL A 59 -6.55 -0.62 23.21
CA VAL A 59 -7.30 -0.84 24.46
C VAL A 59 -6.66 -0.18 25.69
N SER A 60 -5.38 0.22 25.61
CA SER A 60 -4.67 0.96 26.66
C SER A 60 -4.81 2.48 26.52
N GLY A 61 -5.56 2.96 25.53
CA GLY A 61 -5.71 4.39 25.26
C GLY A 61 -4.52 5.01 24.54
N ARG A 62 -3.61 4.20 23.97
CA ARG A 62 -2.38 4.67 23.30
C ARG A 62 -2.41 4.39 21.80
N ARG A 63 -1.61 5.11 21.02
CA ARG A 63 -1.40 4.86 19.58
C ARG A 63 -0.16 3.98 19.36
N SER A 64 -0.13 2.81 19.99
CA SER A 64 1.06 1.97 20.03
C SER A 64 1.54 1.53 18.64
N LEU A 65 0.60 1.26 17.71
CA LEU A 65 0.92 0.89 16.33
C LEU A 65 1.59 2.02 15.54
N ARG A 66 1.18 3.28 15.74
CA ARG A 66 1.80 4.44 15.09
C ARG A 66 3.27 4.57 15.48
N ASN A 67 3.58 4.35 16.77
CA ASN A 67 4.95 4.41 17.26
C ASN A 67 5.76 3.20 16.78
N LEU A 68 5.19 2.00 16.86
CA LEU A 68 5.85 0.76 16.47
C LEU A 68 6.22 0.73 14.98
N PHE A 69 5.31 1.17 14.11
CA PHE A 69 5.49 1.12 12.65
C PHE A 69 5.99 2.43 12.04
N GLY A 70 6.26 3.46 12.84
CA GLY A 70 6.75 4.76 12.36
C GLY A 70 8.02 4.66 11.51
N GLY A 71 8.97 3.80 11.90
CA GLY A 71 10.18 3.52 11.11
C GLY A 71 9.89 2.83 9.77
N VAL A 72 8.93 1.90 9.74
CA VAL A 72 8.52 1.19 8.52
C VAL A 72 7.87 2.15 7.53
N VAL A 73 6.94 2.99 8.02
CA VAL A 73 6.32 4.03 7.21
C VAL A 73 7.38 4.98 6.67
N THR A 74 8.30 5.45 7.51
CA THR A 74 9.36 6.37 7.10
C THR A 74 10.25 5.79 6.01
N LEU A 75 10.67 4.53 6.15
CA LEU A 75 11.55 3.87 5.19
C LEU A 75 10.89 3.69 3.82
N GLN A 76 9.61 3.32 3.80
CA GLN A 76 8.86 3.15 2.54
C GLN A 76 8.40 4.50 1.95
N ALA A 77 8.21 5.52 2.79
CA ALA A 77 7.81 6.87 2.42
C ALA A 77 8.92 7.70 1.78
N GLN A 78 10.18 7.49 2.18
CA GLN A 78 11.32 8.24 1.62
C GLN A 78 11.48 8.06 0.11
N ALA A 79 10.89 7.00 -0.45
CA ALA A 79 10.87 6.77 -1.89
C ALA A 79 9.81 7.61 -2.65
N ILE A 80 8.85 8.27 -1.97
CA ILE A 80 7.73 8.96 -2.63
C ILE A 80 7.42 10.32 -1.98
N ASN A 81 7.18 11.33 -2.82
CA ASN A 81 6.67 12.64 -2.43
C ASN A 81 5.44 12.50 -1.49
N TRP A 82 5.46 13.18 -0.34
CA TRP A 82 4.52 13.07 0.79
C TRP A 82 3.01 13.10 0.42
N LEU A 83 2.66 13.67 -0.74
CA LEU A 83 1.30 13.73 -1.29
C LEU A 83 0.67 12.37 -1.61
N ARG A 84 1.44 11.29 -1.84
CA ARG A 84 0.88 9.94 -2.13
C ARG A 84 0.58 9.12 -0.87
N ILE A 85 1.01 9.60 0.31
CA ILE A 85 0.81 8.92 1.60
C ILE A 85 -0.45 9.44 2.31
N GLU A 86 -0.86 10.68 2.01
CA GLU A 86 -2.10 11.24 2.52
C GLU A 86 -3.31 10.33 2.27
N PRO A 87 -3.59 9.76 1.08
CA PRO A 87 -4.76 8.91 0.88
C PRO A 87 -4.72 7.61 1.69
N GLN A 88 -3.55 7.02 1.91
CA GLN A 88 -3.37 5.74 2.62
C GLN A 88 -3.58 5.91 4.13
N ILE A 89 -3.18 7.07 4.68
CA ILE A 89 -3.48 7.47 6.07
C ILE A 89 -4.92 8.00 6.20
N ILE A 90 -5.45 8.70 5.19
CA ILE A 90 -6.78 9.34 5.19
C ILE A 90 -7.94 8.35 5.00
N THR A 91 -7.74 7.16 4.42
CA THR A 91 -8.79 6.12 4.47
C THR A 91 -9.21 5.77 5.91
N ASN A 92 -8.35 6.03 6.91
CA ASN A 92 -8.71 5.93 8.34
C ASN A 92 -9.24 7.23 8.98
N TYR A 93 -9.08 8.41 8.37
CA TYR A 93 -9.68 9.65 8.89
C TYR A 93 -11.18 9.76 8.58
N ASN A 94 -11.67 9.07 7.54
CA ASN A 94 -13.06 9.19 7.08
C ASN A 94 -13.89 7.90 7.08
N TYR A 95 -13.47 6.83 7.77
CA TYR A 95 -14.37 5.70 8.07
C TYR A 95 -15.60 6.12 8.91
N ARG A 96 -15.52 7.26 9.62
CA ARG A 96 -16.64 7.86 10.36
C ARG A 96 -17.57 8.74 9.50
N SER A 97 -17.09 9.38 8.43
CA SER A 97 -17.97 10.13 7.51
C SER A 97 -18.62 9.24 6.45
N ALA A 98 -17.99 8.13 6.05
CA ALA A 98 -18.58 7.17 5.11
C ALA A 98 -19.84 6.48 5.67
N LYS A 99 -19.98 6.36 7.00
CA LYS A 99 -21.22 5.87 7.63
C LYS A 99 -22.35 6.90 7.69
N LYS A 100 -22.07 8.19 7.48
CA LYS A 100 -23.12 9.22 7.45
C LYS A 100 -23.78 9.34 6.07
N SER A 101 -23.09 8.93 5.01
CA SER A 101 -23.61 8.93 3.64
C SER A 101 -24.39 7.66 3.24
N SER A 102 -24.36 6.58 4.04
CA SER A 102 -25.12 5.35 3.72
C SER A 102 -26.50 5.26 4.40
N LYS A 103 -26.95 6.33 5.07
CA LYS A 103 -28.29 6.42 5.69
C LYS A 103 -29.25 7.35 4.95
N GLU A 104 -28.88 7.88 3.79
CA GLU A 104 -29.75 8.73 2.95
C GLU A 104 -30.10 8.10 1.58
N LEU A 105 -29.92 6.78 1.43
CA LEU A 105 -30.31 6.03 0.23
C LEU A 105 -31.16 4.81 0.59
N TYR A 106 -32.26 5.07 1.30
CA TYR A 106 -33.54 4.35 1.21
C TYR A 106 -34.66 5.36 1.44
#